data_AF-A0A4R6GF29-F1
#
_entry.id   AF-A0A4R6GF29-F1
#
_cell.length_a   1.000
_cell.length_b   1.000
_cell.length_c   1.000
_cell.angle_alpha   90.00
_cell.angle_beta   90.00
_cell.angle_gamma   90.00
#
_symmetry.space_group_name_H-M   'P 1'
#
loop_
_entity.id
_entity.type
_entity.pdbx_description
1 polymer ?
#
loop_
_entity_poly.entity_id
_entity_poly.type
_entity_poly.pdbx_seq_one_letter_code
_entity_poly.pdbx_strand_id
1 'polypeptide(L)'
;MSTSEILTITVLFHLSGHRSFKHFYLYYVQEHLQKEFPQTVSYNRFVELMQANMLPLTLYMKTCCLGECTGISFVDSTPIRVCENKRIKNNKSI
;
A
#
# COMPACT_ATOMS: atom_id res chain seq x y z
N MET A 1 10.82 12.05 -9.47
CA MET A 1 9.77 11.04 -9.62
C MET A 1 8.44 11.69 -9.93
N SER A 2 7.80 11.20 -10.98
CA SER A 2 6.44 11.51 -11.39
C SER A 2 5.40 10.82 -10.51
N THR A 3 4.16 11.32 -10.55
CA THR A 3 3.02 10.71 -9.84
C THR A 3 2.82 9.24 -10.21
N SER A 4 2.90 8.90 -11.50
CA SER A 4 2.73 7.52 -11.96
C SER A 4 3.78 6.59 -11.34
N GLU A 5 5.06 6.97 -11.33
CA GLU A 5 6.11 6.15 -10.71
C GLU A 5 5.88 5.94 -9.21
N ILE A 6 5.44 6.97 -8.49
CA ILE A 6 5.11 6.87 -7.05
C ILE A 6 3.98 5.85 -6.85
N LEU A 7 2.89 5.98 -7.62
CA LEU A 7 1.76 5.06 -7.55
C LEU A 7 2.17 3.62 -7.87
N THR A 8 2.96 3.43 -8.93
CA THR A 8 3.46 2.11 -9.33
C THR A 8 4.29 1.48 -8.23
N ILE A 9 5.21 2.21 -7.59
CA ILE A 9 6.03 1.69 -6.49
C ILE A 9 5.17 1.36 -5.26
N THR A 10 4.18 2.18 -4.93
CA THR A 10 3.24 1.89 -3.83
C THR A 10 2.46 0.60 -4.08
N VAL A 11 1.96 0.38 -5.30
CA VAL A 11 1.27 -0.87 -5.67
C VAL A 11 2.24 -2.05 -5.63
N LEU A 12 3.43 -1.91 -6.20
CA LEU A 12 4.46 -2.95 -6.18
C LEU A 12 4.82 -3.36 -4.76
N PHE A 13 4.92 -2.43 -3.81
CA PHE A 13 5.16 -2.75 -2.42
C PHE A 13 4.09 -3.71 -1.87
N HIS A 14 2.81 -3.39 -2.08
CA HIS A 14 1.71 -4.23 -1.59
C HIS A 14 1.68 -5.62 -2.25
N LEU A 15 2.07 -5.71 -3.52
CA LEU A 15 2.16 -6.99 -4.24
C LEU A 15 3.40 -7.81 -3.86
N SER A 16 4.49 -7.16 -3.46
CA SER A 16 5.78 -7.80 -3.20
C SER A 16 5.84 -8.60 -1.89
N GLY A 17 4.90 -8.39 -0.97
CA GLY A 17 4.88 -9.07 0.32
C GLY A 17 5.97 -8.64 1.32
N HIS A 18 6.73 -7.57 1.02
CA HIS A 18 7.70 -7.02 1.97
C HIS A 18 7.01 -6.44 3.21
N ARG A 19 7.55 -6.74 4.39
CA ARG A 19 6.99 -6.27 5.68
C ARG A 19 7.16 -4.77 5.92
N SER A 20 8.28 -4.20 5.47
CA SER A 20 8.63 -2.80 5.73
C SER A 20 8.85 -2.06 4.43
N PHE A 21 8.11 -0.95 4.26
CA PHE A 21 8.24 -0.09 3.09
C PHE A 21 9.65 0.50 2.98
N LYS A 22 10.26 0.88 4.11
CA LYS A 22 11.62 1.43 4.12
C LYS A 22 12.65 0.44 3.56
N HIS A 23 12.54 -0.83 3.95
CA HIS A 23 13.47 -1.84 3.45
C HIS A 23 13.23 -2.13 1.96
N PHE A 24 11.97 -2.27 1.55
CA PHE A 24 11.59 -2.44 0.15
C PHE A 24 12.12 -1.29 -0.73
N TYR A 25 11.90 -0.04 -0.32
CA TYR A 25 12.30 1.11 -1.11
C TYR A 25 13.82 1.24 -1.23
N LEU A 26 14.53 1.20 -0.10
CA LEU A 26 15.98 1.43 -0.08
C LEU A 26 16.78 0.28 -0.71
N TYR A 27 16.40 -0.98 -0.44
CA TYR A 27 17.24 -2.13 -0.81
C TYR A 27 16.71 -2.93 -2.00
N TYR A 28 15.46 -2.72 -2.41
CA TYR A 28 14.92 -3.39 -3.59
C TYR A 28 14.71 -2.39 -4.73
N VAL A 29 13.95 -1.31 -4.50
CA VAL A 29 13.67 -0.33 -5.56
C VAL A 29 14.95 0.40 -5.98
N GLN A 30 15.69 0.98 -5.03
CA GLN A 30 16.86 1.78 -5.36
C GLN A 30 18.08 0.96 -5.81
N GLU A 31 18.15 -0.33 -5.48
CA GLU A 31 19.28 -1.19 -5.86
C GLU A 31 18.99 -2.03 -7.11
N HIS A 32 17.76 -2.54 -7.26
CA HIS A 32 17.43 -3.51 -8.31
C HIS A 32 16.55 -2.94 -9.42
N LEU A 33 15.79 -1.87 -9.16
CA LEU A 33 14.86 -1.28 -10.13
C LEU A 33 15.36 0.05 -10.73
N GLN A 34 16.67 0.33 -10.68
CA GLN A 34 17.25 1.57 -11.21
C GLN A 34 16.99 1.79 -12.71
N LYS A 35 16.82 0.71 -13.49
CA LYS A 35 16.48 0.82 -14.91
C LYS A 35 15.08 1.39 -15.13
N GLU A 36 14.14 0.96 -14.31
CA GLU A 36 12.73 1.39 -14.39
C GLU A 36 12.49 2.72 -13.67
N PHE A 37 13.24 2.97 -12.60
CA PHE A 37 13.17 4.18 -11.78
C PHE A 37 14.56 4.82 -11.65
N PRO A 38 15.09 5.45 -12.72
CA PRO A 38 16.45 5.99 -12.73
C PRO A 38 16.64 7.19 -11.82
N GLN A 39 15.56 7.92 -11.47
CA GLN A 39 15.61 9.15 -10.68
C GLN A 39 14.74 9.05 -9.41
N THR A 40 15.14 8.17 -8.50
CA THR A 40 14.48 8.03 -7.19
C THR A 40 14.78 9.21 -6.26
N VAL A 41 13.84 9.51 -5.36
CA VAL A 41 14.02 10.51 -4.30
C VAL A 41 14.44 9.85 -2.98
N SER A 42 14.85 10.64 -1.99
CA SER A 42 15.12 10.11 -0.65
C SER A 42 13.87 9.45 -0.05
N TYR A 43 14.07 8.46 0.83
CA TYR A 43 12.98 7.73 1.47
C TYR A 43 11.93 8.66 2.13
N ASN A 44 12.37 9.65 2.91
CA ASN A 44 11.46 10.58 3.59
C ASN A 44 10.62 11.36 2.57
N ARG A 45 11.26 11.86 1.51
CA ARG A 45 10.56 12.56 0.43
C ARG A 45 9.57 11.65 -0.29
N PHE A 46 9.92 10.38 -0.48
CA PHE A 46 9.00 9.41 -1.05
C PHE A 46 7.77 9.22 -0.17
N VAL A 47 7.93 9.09 1.15
CA VAL A 47 6.79 8.90 2.07
C VAL A 47 5.83 10.08 2.02
N GLU A 48 6.33 11.32 2.00
CA GLU A 48 5.51 12.52 1.82
C GLU A 48 4.72 12.49 0.51
N LEU A 49 5.41 12.15 -0.59
CA LEU A 49 4.79 12.08 -1.91
C LEU A 49 3.78 10.94 -2.01
N MET A 50 4.07 9.79 -1.42
CA MET A 50 3.15 8.65 -1.35
C MET A 50 1.85 9.05 -0.66
N GLN A 51 1.93 9.73 0.49
CA GLN A 51 0.74 10.23 1.20
C GLN A 51 -0.06 11.23 0.36
N ALA A 52 0.61 12.17 -0.32
CA ALA A 52 -0.06 13.15 -1.18
C ALA A 52 -0.79 12.52 -2.39
N ASN A 53 -0.37 11.33 -2.83
CA ASN A 53 -0.92 10.65 -4.00
C ASN A 53 -1.90 9.50 -3.66
N MET A 54 -2.26 9.31 -2.38
CA MET A 54 -3.23 8.26 -1.97
C MET A 54 -4.62 8.44 -2.59
N LEU A 55 -5.09 9.68 -2.73
CA LEU A 55 -6.39 9.97 -3.34
C LEU A 55 -6.40 9.61 -4.84
N PRO A 56 -5.44 10.09 -5.67
CA PRO A 56 -5.28 9.62 -7.05
C PRO A 56 -5.24 8.10 -7.18
N LEU A 57 -4.51 7.39 -6.30
CA LEU A 57 -4.44 5.93 -6.33
C LEU A 57 -5.81 5.28 -6.12
N THR A 58 -6.54 5.77 -5.12
CA THR A 58 -7.86 5.24 -4.76
C THR A 58 -8.85 5.45 -5.90
N LEU A 59 -8.83 6.63 -6.53
CA LEU A 59 -9.66 6.94 -7.69
C LEU A 59 -9.32 6.02 -8.85
N TYR A 60 -8.04 5.89 -9.21
CA TYR A 60 -7.60 5.00 -10.29
C TYR A 60 -8.04 3.56 -10.06
N MET A 61 -7.85 3.02 -8.85
CA MET A 61 -8.31 1.68 -8.52
C MET A 61 -9.83 1.54 -8.66
N LYS A 62 -10.59 2.56 -8.22
CA LYS A 62 -12.04 2.57 -8.26
C LYS A 62 -12.60 2.65 -9.68
N THR A 63 -12.02 3.49 -10.53
CA THR A 63 -12.57 3.83 -11.85
C THR A 63 -12.00 2.97 -12.97
N CYS A 64 -10.75 2.52 -12.83
CA CYS A 64 -10.02 1.86 -13.91
C CYS A 64 -9.70 0.40 -13.64
N CYS A 65 -9.54 -0.01 -12.38
CA CYS A 65 -9.12 -1.38 -12.03
C CYS A 65 -10.26 -2.28 -11.52
N LEU A 66 -11.41 -1.70 -11.17
CA LEU A 66 -12.59 -2.47 -10.80
C LEU A 66 -13.36 -2.84 -12.08
N GLY A 67 -13.58 -4.13 -12.29
CA GLY A 67 -14.42 -4.62 -13.37
C GLY A 67 -15.88 -4.18 -13.24
N GLU A 68 -16.68 -4.38 -14.28
CA GLU A 68 -18.10 -4.04 -14.24
C GLU A 68 -18.80 -4.78 -13.11
N CYS A 69 -19.49 -4.02 -12.25
CA CYS A 69 -20.24 -4.60 -11.15
C CYS A 69 -21.48 -5.29 -11.70
N THR A 70 -21.53 -6.62 -11.64
CA THR A 70 -22.68 -7.43 -12.10
C THR A 70 -23.86 -7.43 -11.11
N GLY A 71 -23.94 -6.43 -10.21
CA GLY A 71 -24.95 -6.31 -9.15
C GLY A 71 -24.59 -6.98 -7.82
N ILE A 72 -23.43 -7.64 -7.72
CA ILE A 72 -22.95 -8.29 -6.50
C ILE A 72 -21.51 -7.81 -6.24
N SER A 73 -21.27 -7.20 -5.08
CA SER A 73 -19.93 -6.77 -4.65
C SER A 73 -19.52 -7.58 -3.42
N PHE A 74 -18.43 -8.33 -3.54
CA PHE A 74 -17.84 -9.02 -2.40
C PHE A 74 -16.82 -8.11 -1.71
N VAL A 75 -17.01 -7.88 -0.42
CA VAL A 75 -16.01 -7.23 0.44
C VAL A 75 -15.52 -8.32 1.37
N ASP A 76 -14.28 -8.79 1.17
CA ASP A 76 -13.64 -9.68 2.12
C ASP A 76 -13.13 -8.84 3.29
N SER A 77 -13.91 -8.80 4.36
CA SER A 77 -13.40 -8.37 5.65
C SER A 77 -12.52 -9.49 6.18
N THR A 78 -11.21 -9.41 5.98
CA THR A 78 -10.28 -10.18 6.82
C THR A 78 -10.70 -9.91 8.26
N PRO A 79 -11.18 -10.92 9.03
CA PRO A 79 -11.68 -10.67 10.35
C PRO A 79 -10.52 -10.10 11.16
N ILE A 80 -10.65 -8.86 11.64
CA ILE A 80 -9.79 -8.39 12.71
C ILE A 80 -10.13 -9.31 13.87
N ARG A 81 -9.30 -10.33 14.12
CA ARG A 81 -9.44 -11.15 15.33
C ARG A 81 -9.12 -10.24 16.50
N VAL A 82 -10.12 -9.51 16.98
CA VAL A 82 -10.04 -8.69 18.17
C VAL A 82 -9.93 -9.67 19.34
N CYS A 83 -8.68 -10.04 19.62
CA CYS A 83 -8.24 -10.92 20.69
C CYS A 83 -8.75 -12.38 20.60
N GLU A 84 -7.88 -13.33 20.95
CA GLU A 84 -8.38 -14.66 21.34
C GLU A 84 -9.31 -14.52 22.55
N ASN A 85 -10.35 -15.34 22.64
CA ASN A 85 -11.34 -15.32 23.74
C ASN A 85 -10.69 -15.29 25.15
N LYS A 86 -9.49 -15.86 25.28
CA LYS A 86 -8.68 -15.87 26.51
C LYS A 86 -8.27 -14.47 26.99
N ARG A 87 -8.20 -13.46 26.12
CA ARG A 87 -7.80 -12.07 26.46
C ARG A 87 -8.97 -11.10 26.61
N ILE A 88 -10.22 -11.53 26.39
CA ILE A 88 -11.42 -10.66 26.50
C ILE A 88 -11.50 -10.02 27.90
N LYS A 89 -11.18 -10.77 28.96
CA LYS A 89 -11.24 -10.27 30.35
C LYS A 89 -10.13 -9.29 30.71
N ASN A 90 -9.11 -9.15 29.87
CA ASN A 90 -7.94 -8.31 30.15
C ASN A 90 -8.02 -6.93 29.50
N ASN A 91 -9.03 -6.68 28.67
CA ASN A 91 -9.27 -5.36 28.11
C ASN A 91 -10.09 -4.55 29.11
N LYS A 92 -9.44 -3.65 29.85
CA LYS A 92 -10.17 -2.65 30.63
C LYS A 92 -10.71 -1.62 29.63
N SER A 93 -12.02 -1.51 29.54
CA SER A 93 -12.68 -0.37 28.91
C SER A 93 -12.30 0.90 29.71
N ILE A 94 -11.71 1.87 29.01
CA ILE A 94 -11.51 3.25 29.49
C ILE A 94 -12.89 3.92 29.60
#